data_AF-A0A3D2RQU5-F1
#
_entry.id   AF-A0A3D2RQU5-F1
#
_cell.length_a   1.000
_cell.length_b   1.000
_cell.length_c   1.000
_cell.angle_alpha   90.00
_cell.angle_beta   90.00
_cell.angle_gamma   90.00
#
_symmetry.space_group_name_H-M   'P 1'
#
loop_
_entity.id
_entity.type
_entity.pdbx_description
1 polymer ?
#
loop_
_entity_poly.entity_id
_entity_poly.type
_entity_poly.pdbx_seq_one_letter_code
_entity_poly.pdbx_strand_id
1 'polypeptide(L)'
;EPRAWIREAMKNMVSQNRLEQYELDYFDGLKDEEIPWDMPGPQFMMKNRREACAAKGIDLSQLKDNELYGFPTEFRFFPNQIGPIAGNSYGLFRSRPNGDDPNSCIWDMMFMFQYAEGEEPETEYETIDWRDHPVDKMPETFLQDWKTTPLYQAGMHSWALRGCRFNKQEANALHTHKLLDIIIGRDFEDIDE
;
A
#
# COMPACT_ATOMS: atom_id res chain seq x y z
N GLU A 1 -1.19 14.45 -26.99
CA GLU A 1 -2.61 14.05 -26.97
C GLU A 1 -2.98 13.58 -25.56
N PRO A 2 -4.02 14.12 -24.92
CA PRO A 2 -4.40 13.78 -23.53
C PRO A 2 -4.58 12.28 -23.30
N ARG A 3 -5.17 11.56 -24.27
CA ARG A 3 -5.35 10.11 -24.22
C ARG A 3 -4.04 9.34 -24.05
N ALA A 4 -3.03 9.69 -24.84
CA ALA A 4 -1.72 9.03 -24.78
C ALA A 4 -1.06 9.23 -23.41
N TRP A 5 -1.22 10.41 -22.81
CA TRP A 5 -0.66 10.70 -21.48
C TRP A 5 -1.37 9.89 -20.37
N ILE A 6 -2.69 9.83 -20.38
CA ILE A 6 -3.46 9.01 -19.41
C ILE A 6 -3.09 7.53 -19.57
N ARG A 7 -2.98 7.04 -20.81
CA ARG A 7 -2.58 5.67 -21.08
C ARG A 7 -1.21 5.34 -20.47
N GLU A 8 -0.22 6.20 -20.67
CA GLU A 8 1.11 6.01 -20.07
C GLU A 8 1.07 6.08 -18.54
N ALA A 9 0.24 6.96 -17.96
CA ALA A 9 0.05 6.98 -16.51
C ALA A 9 -0.55 5.67 -15.99
N MET A 10 -1.57 5.14 -16.66
CA MET A 10 -2.20 3.87 -16.29
C MET A 10 -1.25 2.68 -16.47
N LYS A 11 -0.45 2.64 -17.53
CA LYS A 11 0.61 1.61 -17.71
C LYS A 11 1.61 1.61 -16.56
N ASN A 12 2.03 2.79 -16.11
CA ASN A 12 2.90 2.91 -14.94
C ASN A 12 2.21 2.45 -13.65
N MET A 13 0.89 2.64 -13.53
CA MET A 13 0.15 2.12 -12.37
C MET A 13 0.01 0.59 -12.42
N VAL A 14 -0.14 0.00 -13.62
CA VAL A 14 -0.10 -1.46 -13.80
C VAL A 14 1.24 -2.03 -13.38
N SER A 15 2.35 -1.47 -13.88
CA SER A 15 3.69 -1.97 -13.51
C SER A 15 4.03 -1.81 -12.03
N GLN A 16 3.35 -0.90 -11.33
CA GLN A 16 3.49 -0.70 -9.89
C GLN A 16 2.47 -1.48 -9.06
N ASN A 17 1.66 -2.35 -9.68
CA ASN A 17 0.59 -3.10 -9.03
C ASN A 17 -0.41 -2.21 -8.25
N ARG A 18 -0.71 -1.03 -8.80
CA ARG A 18 -1.73 -0.09 -8.26
C ARG A 18 -3.06 -0.14 -9.01
N LEU A 19 -3.05 -0.72 -10.19
CA LEU A 19 -4.16 -0.87 -11.12
C LEU A 19 -3.97 -2.19 -11.85
N GLU A 20 -5.04 -2.93 -12.08
CA GLU A 20 -4.93 -4.22 -12.78
C GLU A 20 -5.06 -4.05 -14.30
N GLN A 21 -4.45 -4.95 -15.08
CA GLN A 21 -4.43 -4.85 -16.54
C GLN A 21 -5.83 -4.68 -17.16
N TYR A 22 -6.86 -5.31 -16.60
CA TYR A 22 -8.23 -5.17 -17.11
C TYR A 22 -8.80 -3.73 -16.96
N GLU A 23 -8.32 -2.94 -16.00
CA GLU A 23 -8.72 -1.53 -15.86
C GLU A 23 -8.11 -0.67 -16.99
N LEU A 24 -6.89 -1.00 -17.43
CA LEU A 24 -6.24 -0.38 -18.59
C LEU A 24 -6.90 -0.82 -19.91
N ASP A 25 -7.22 -2.11 -20.03
CA ASP A 25 -7.89 -2.65 -21.22
C ASP A 25 -9.28 -2.02 -21.41
N TYR A 26 -10.02 -1.80 -20.31
CA TYR A 26 -11.28 -1.06 -20.33
C TYR A 26 -11.09 0.36 -20.87
N PHE A 27 -10.10 1.10 -20.36
CA PHE A 27 -9.78 2.44 -20.84
C PHE A 27 -9.40 2.46 -22.33
N ASP A 28 -8.59 1.51 -22.77
CA ASP A 28 -8.16 1.39 -24.15
C ASP A 28 -9.33 1.08 -25.10
N GLY A 29 -10.38 0.42 -24.61
CA GLY A 29 -11.63 0.15 -25.34
C GLY A 29 -12.59 1.34 -25.48
N LEU A 30 -12.45 2.39 -24.68
CA LEU A 30 -13.33 3.57 -24.73
C LEU A 30 -13.11 4.37 -26.00
N LYS A 31 -14.18 4.90 -26.60
CA LYS A 31 -14.09 5.89 -27.67
C LYS A 31 -13.80 7.28 -27.09
N ASP A 32 -13.27 8.18 -27.91
CA ASP A 32 -12.90 9.53 -27.46
C ASP A 32 -14.12 10.33 -26.96
N GLU A 33 -15.32 10.05 -27.46
CA GLU A 33 -16.57 10.67 -27.00
C GLU A 33 -17.06 10.13 -25.65
N GLU A 34 -16.58 8.95 -25.23
CA GLU A 34 -16.94 8.32 -23.95
C GLU A 34 -16.03 8.78 -22.81
N ILE A 35 -14.88 9.38 -23.13
CA ILE A 35 -13.92 9.87 -22.15
C ILE A 35 -14.29 11.29 -21.73
N PRO A 36 -14.60 11.54 -20.45
CA PRO A 36 -14.92 12.86 -19.95
C PRO A 36 -13.64 13.69 -19.78
N TRP A 37 -13.15 14.32 -20.86
CA TRP A 37 -11.88 15.06 -20.89
C TRP A 37 -11.83 16.26 -19.92
N ASP A 38 -12.98 16.77 -19.52
CA ASP A 38 -13.12 17.86 -18.55
C ASP A 38 -13.11 17.37 -17.08
N MET A 39 -13.16 16.05 -16.86
CA MET A 39 -13.12 15.46 -15.53
C MET A 39 -11.69 15.52 -14.95
N PRO A 40 -11.53 15.98 -13.69
CA PRO A 40 -10.29 15.83 -12.95
C PRO A 40 -9.77 14.39 -12.95
N GLY A 41 -8.48 14.21 -13.26
CA GLY A 41 -7.83 12.88 -13.34
C GLY A 41 -8.15 11.94 -12.17
N PRO A 42 -8.15 12.40 -10.90
CA PRO A 42 -8.53 11.56 -9.78
C PRO A 42 -9.95 10.97 -9.86
N GLN A 43 -10.92 11.80 -10.27
CA GLN A 43 -12.31 11.39 -10.43
C GLN A 43 -12.45 10.43 -11.60
N PHE A 44 -11.72 10.69 -12.68
CA PHE A 44 -11.65 9.80 -13.82
C PHE A 44 -11.12 8.41 -13.44
N MET A 45 -10.03 8.33 -12.66
CA MET A 45 -9.47 7.05 -12.24
C MET A 45 -10.45 6.23 -11.37
N MET A 46 -11.17 6.88 -10.45
CA MET A 46 -12.20 6.22 -9.64
C MET A 46 -13.36 5.71 -10.49
N LYS A 47 -13.80 6.51 -11.47
CA LYS A 47 -14.84 6.12 -12.43
C LYS A 47 -14.37 4.93 -13.28
N ASN A 48 -13.17 5.01 -13.86
CA ASN A 48 -12.59 3.95 -14.69
C ASN A 48 -12.51 2.63 -13.90
N ARG A 49 -11.99 2.67 -12.68
CA ARG A 49 -11.93 1.51 -11.79
C ARG A 49 -13.29 0.87 -11.58
N ARG A 50 -14.30 1.68 -11.21
CA ARG A 50 -15.66 1.21 -10.94
C ARG A 50 -16.26 0.54 -12.17
N GLU A 51 -16.11 1.16 -13.34
CA GLU A 51 -16.70 0.65 -14.58
C GLU A 51 -15.96 -0.57 -15.13
N ALA A 52 -14.63 -0.58 -15.08
CA ALA A 52 -13.83 -1.74 -15.47
C ALA A 52 -14.12 -2.96 -14.58
N CYS A 53 -14.22 -2.76 -13.27
CA CYS A 53 -14.62 -3.81 -12.34
C CYS A 53 -16.04 -4.30 -12.63
N ALA A 54 -17.00 -3.39 -12.85
CA ALA A 54 -18.37 -3.76 -13.21
C ALA A 54 -18.43 -4.54 -14.53
N ALA A 55 -17.62 -4.18 -15.54
CA ALA A 55 -17.50 -4.90 -16.80
C ALA A 55 -16.95 -6.33 -16.63
N LYS A 56 -16.19 -6.57 -15.55
CA LYS A 56 -15.70 -7.89 -15.13
C LYS A 56 -16.63 -8.61 -14.15
N GLY A 57 -17.77 -8.02 -13.78
CA GLY A 57 -18.69 -8.60 -12.79
C GLY A 57 -18.24 -8.43 -11.34
N ILE A 58 -17.25 -7.57 -11.07
CA ILE A 58 -16.77 -7.24 -9.73
C ILE A 58 -17.60 -6.07 -9.17
N ASP A 59 -18.38 -6.33 -8.12
CA ASP A 59 -19.28 -5.32 -7.53
C ASP A 59 -18.58 -4.43 -6.48
N LEU A 60 -18.29 -3.19 -6.88
CA LEU A 60 -17.76 -2.15 -6.00
C LEU A 60 -18.83 -1.12 -5.57
N SER A 61 -20.11 -1.37 -5.82
CA SER A 61 -21.20 -0.41 -5.61
C SER A 61 -21.38 0.04 -4.14
N GLN A 62 -20.99 -0.82 -3.20
CA GLN A 62 -20.96 -0.54 -1.77
C GLN A 62 -19.87 0.46 -1.33
N LEU A 63 -18.84 0.68 -2.16
CA LEU A 63 -17.70 1.54 -1.83
C LEU A 63 -17.94 2.97 -2.28
N LYS A 64 -17.62 3.92 -1.40
CA LYS A 64 -17.61 5.36 -1.69
C LYS A 64 -16.42 5.71 -2.57
N ASP A 65 -16.51 6.82 -3.28
CA ASP A 65 -15.45 7.23 -4.23
C ASP A 65 -14.09 7.39 -3.53
N ASN A 66 -14.05 7.93 -2.30
CA ASN A 66 -12.79 8.06 -1.55
C ASN A 66 -12.14 6.71 -1.19
N GLU A 67 -12.87 5.60 -1.28
CA GLU A 67 -12.37 4.24 -1.08
C GLU A 67 -11.86 3.60 -2.39
N LEU A 68 -11.98 4.28 -3.54
CA LEU A 68 -11.55 3.77 -4.85
C LEU A 68 -10.22 4.37 -5.33
N TYR A 69 -9.75 5.46 -4.72
CA TYR A 69 -8.63 6.24 -5.24
C TYR A 69 -7.24 5.63 -4.99
N GLY A 70 -7.11 4.72 -4.02
CA GLY A 70 -5.81 4.17 -3.64
C GLY A 70 -5.19 5.01 -2.54
N PHE A 71 -4.16 5.74 -2.89
CA PHE A 71 -3.40 6.57 -1.96
C PHE A 71 -4.11 7.92 -1.72
N PRO A 72 -4.29 8.37 -0.46
CA PRO A 72 -3.64 7.88 0.77
C PRO A 72 -4.56 7.01 1.65
N THR A 73 -5.48 6.22 1.09
CA THR A 73 -6.37 5.35 1.88
C THR A 73 -5.60 4.14 2.43
N GLU A 74 -4.80 4.41 3.45
CA GLU A 74 -3.99 3.44 4.16
C GLU A 74 -4.74 2.89 5.37
N PHE A 75 -4.83 1.57 5.44
CA PHE A 75 -5.36 0.87 6.60
C PHE A 75 -4.20 0.24 7.35
N ARG A 76 -4.20 0.43 8.67
CA ARG A 76 -3.27 -0.25 9.57
C ARG A 76 -4.00 -1.38 10.28
N PHE A 77 -3.54 -2.59 10.04
CA PHE A 77 -3.98 -3.79 10.72
C PHE A 77 -2.95 -4.12 11.80
N PHE A 78 -3.28 -3.73 13.03
CA PHE A 78 -2.46 -4.04 14.19
C PHE A 78 -2.26 -5.57 14.30
N PRO A 79 -1.05 -6.08 14.62
CA PRO A 79 0.13 -5.32 15.08
C PRO A 79 1.06 -4.82 13.97
N ASN A 80 1.06 -5.43 12.79
CA ASN A 80 2.25 -5.43 11.95
C ASN A 80 1.97 -5.39 10.45
N GLN A 81 0.75 -5.08 10.02
CA GLN A 81 0.39 -4.98 8.62
C GLN A 81 -0.21 -3.61 8.30
N ILE A 82 0.16 -3.06 7.16
CA ILE A 82 -0.35 -1.80 6.64
C ILE A 82 -0.61 -1.97 5.14
N GLY A 83 -1.55 -1.24 4.58
CA GLY A 83 -1.60 -1.15 3.13
C GLY A 83 -2.48 -0.02 2.65
N PRO A 84 -2.15 0.61 1.52
CA PRO A 84 -3.21 1.17 0.70
C PRO A 84 -4.16 0.04 0.26
N ILE A 85 -5.45 0.24 0.52
CA ILE A 85 -6.51 -0.58 -0.07
C ILE A 85 -7.43 0.37 -0.80
N ALA A 86 -7.75 0.05 -2.05
CA ALA A 86 -8.74 0.80 -2.77
C ALA A 86 -9.48 0.01 -3.84
N GLY A 87 -10.80 0.02 -3.73
CA GLY A 87 -11.67 -0.74 -4.60
C GLY A 87 -11.29 -2.21 -4.62
N ASN A 88 -10.87 -2.65 -5.78
CA ASN A 88 -10.39 -3.99 -6.09
C ASN A 88 -8.91 -4.23 -5.74
N SER A 89 -8.12 -3.21 -5.40
CA SER A 89 -6.66 -3.29 -5.23
C SER A 89 -6.25 -3.35 -3.77
N TYR A 90 -5.35 -4.28 -3.44
CA TYR A 90 -4.81 -4.51 -2.10
C TYR A 90 -3.28 -4.57 -2.16
N GLY A 91 -2.63 -3.46 -1.82
CA GLY A 91 -1.18 -3.42 -1.61
C GLY A 91 -0.88 -3.53 -0.12
N LEU A 92 -0.63 -4.73 0.37
CA LEU A 92 -0.43 -4.99 1.81
C LEU A 92 1.05 -5.26 2.10
N PHE A 93 1.57 -4.56 3.10
CA PHE A 93 2.93 -4.68 3.61
C PHE A 93 2.88 -5.19 5.04
N ARG A 94 3.56 -6.29 5.33
CA ARG A 94 3.57 -6.89 6.66
C ARG A 94 5.00 -7.12 7.13
N SER A 95 5.33 -6.59 8.31
CA SER A 95 6.61 -6.87 8.99
C SER A 95 6.45 -8.04 9.94
N ARG A 96 7.26 -9.08 9.80
CA ARG A 96 7.24 -10.28 10.65
C ARG A 96 8.54 -10.42 11.43
N PRO A 97 8.51 -10.91 12.67
CA PRO A 97 9.72 -11.33 13.36
C PRO A 97 10.50 -12.37 12.53
N ASN A 98 11.82 -12.25 12.53
CA ASN A 98 12.71 -13.24 11.93
C ASN A 98 13.24 -14.17 13.03
N GLY A 99 12.40 -15.12 13.45
CA GLY A 99 12.65 -15.92 14.64
C GLY A 99 12.68 -15.05 15.90
N ASP A 100 13.67 -15.28 16.76
CA ASP A 100 13.84 -14.56 18.03
C ASP A 100 14.84 -13.39 17.95
N ASP A 101 15.35 -13.06 16.75
CA ASP A 101 16.27 -11.93 16.58
C ASP A 101 15.49 -10.60 16.57
N PRO A 102 15.63 -9.74 17.60
CA PRO A 102 14.94 -8.46 17.65
C PRO A 102 15.51 -7.42 16.66
N ASN A 103 16.60 -7.74 15.96
CA ASN A 103 17.29 -6.85 15.02
C ASN A 103 17.01 -7.16 13.56
N SER A 104 16.19 -8.16 13.26
CA SER A 104 15.79 -8.47 11.90
C SER A 104 14.29 -8.77 11.79
N CYS A 105 13.75 -8.50 10.62
CA CYS A 105 12.37 -8.79 10.27
C CYS A 105 12.30 -9.30 8.83
N ILE A 106 11.22 -10.03 8.53
CA ILE A 106 10.84 -10.41 7.17
C ILE A 106 9.75 -9.44 6.74
N TRP A 107 9.91 -8.83 5.57
CA TRP A 107 8.91 -7.93 4.99
C TRP A 107 8.15 -8.67 3.89
N ASP A 108 6.87 -8.97 4.13
CA ASP A 108 5.98 -9.48 3.10
C ASP A 108 5.39 -8.30 2.32
N MET A 109 5.51 -8.34 0.99
CA MET A 109 4.82 -7.43 0.08
C MET A 109 3.78 -8.22 -0.70
N MET A 110 2.51 -7.90 -0.51
CA MET A 110 1.39 -8.61 -1.13
C MET A 110 0.63 -7.63 -2.01
N PHE A 111 0.68 -7.85 -3.33
CA PHE A 111 -0.15 -7.12 -4.28
C PHE A 111 -1.23 -8.07 -4.78
N MET A 112 -2.49 -7.74 -4.49
CA MET A 112 -3.63 -8.56 -4.86
C MET A 112 -4.69 -7.68 -5.49
N PHE A 113 -5.45 -8.27 -6.40
CA PHE A 113 -6.63 -7.67 -6.98
C PHE A 113 -7.83 -8.61 -6.86
N GLN A 114 -9.04 -8.05 -6.92
CA GLN A 114 -10.22 -8.87 -7.20
C GLN A 114 -10.24 -9.22 -8.68
N TYR A 115 -10.57 -10.47 -8.99
CA TYR A 115 -10.75 -10.97 -10.34
C TYR A 115 -12.15 -11.56 -10.49
N ALA A 116 -12.62 -11.68 -11.73
CA ALA A 116 -13.80 -12.47 -12.02
C ALA A 116 -13.50 -13.96 -11.77
N GLU A 117 -14.53 -14.74 -11.44
CA GLU A 117 -14.38 -16.19 -11.22
C GLU A 117 -13.76 -16.89 -12.45
N GLY A 118 -12.63 -17.55 -12.25
CA GLY A 118 -11.89 -18.25 -13.29
C GLY A 118 -10.94 -17.36 -14.11
N GLU A 119 -10.83 -16.07 -13.78
CA GLU A 119 -9.85 -15.13 -14.35
C GLU A 119 -8.70 -14.82 -13.39
N GLU A 120 -8.66 -15.46 -12.22
CA GLU A 120 -7.56 -15.30 -11.26
C GLU A 120 -6.23 -15.76 -11.89
N PRO A 121 -5.16 -14.96 -11.80
CA PRO A 121 -3.84 -15.42 -12.20
C PRO A 121 -3.28 -16.46 -11.21
N GLU A 122 -2.34 -17.27 -11.67
CA GLU A 122 -1.54 -18.11 -10.78
C GLU A 122 -0.78 -17.23 -9.78
N THR A 123 -0.74 -17.64 -8.51
CA THR A 123 -0.06 -16.83 -7.49
C THR A 123 1.44 -17.00 -7.58
N GLU A 124 2.15 -15.88 -7.74
CA GLU A 124 3.62 -15.85 -7.75
C GLU A 124 4.18 -15.51 -6.37
N TYR A 125 5.21 -16.23 -5.96
CA TYR A 125 5.93 -15.97 -4.72
C TYR A 125 7.43 -15.89 -5.00
N GLU A 126 8.06 -14.85 -4.51
CA GLU A 126 9.50 -14.65 -4.63
C GLU A 126 10.06 -14.18 -3.28
N THR A 127 11.24 -14.68 -2.92
CA THR A 127 12.01 -14.15 -1.79
C THR A 127 13.18 -13.36 -2.36
N ILE A 128 13.25 -12.08 -2.01
CA ILE A 128 14.24 -11.13 -2.54
C ILE A 128 15.13 -10.67 -1.39
N ASP A 129 16.45 -10.65 -1.59
CA ASP A 129 17.32 -9.82 -0.74
C ASP A 129 17.19 -8.38 -1.23
N TRP A 130 16.62 -7.52 -0.40
CA TRP A 130 16.38 -6.13 -0.76
C TRP A 130 17.65 -5.36 -1.15
N ARG A 131 18.83 -5.83 -0.74
CA ARG A 131 20.13 -5.25 -1.12
C ARG A 131 20.50 -5.54 -2.57
N ASP A 132 19.97 -6.63 -3.14
CA ASP A 132 20.17 -7.09 -4.51
C ASP A 132 18.79 -7.28 -5.18
N HIS A 133 18.01 -6.21 -5.19
CA HIS A 133 16.62 -6.26 -5.67
C HIS A 133 16.53 -6.07 -7.19
N PRO A 134 15.56 -6.73 -7.85
CA PRO A 134 15.23 -6.48 -9.24
C PRO A 134 14.55 -5.12 -9.42
N VAL A 135 15.18 -4.22 -10.17
CA VAL A 135 14.71 -2.83 -10.40
C VAL A 135 13.35 -2.78 -11.10
N ASP A 136 13.05 -3.77 -11.94
CA ASP A 136 11.81 -3.90 -12.70
C ASP A 136 10.61 -4.31 -11.83
N LYS A 137 10.83 -5.04 -10.73
CA LYS A 137 9.76 -5.46 -9.81
C LYS A 137 9.66 -4.57 -8.58
N MET A 138 10.74 -3.89 -8.22
CA MET A 138 10.83 -3.12 -6.99
C MET A 138 11.35 -1.71 -7.24
N PRO A 139 10.44 -0.74 -7.43
CA PRO A 139 10.81 0.65 -7.65
C PRO A 139 11.70 1.22 -6.55
N GLU A 140 12.60 2.14 -6.92
CA GLU A 140 13.52 2.85 -6.00
C GLU A 140 12.80 3.52 -4.82
N THR A 141 11.52 3.86 -4.97
CA THR A 141 10.72 4.43 -3.89
C THR A 141 10.59 3.49 -2.68
N PHE A 142 10.51 2.17 -2.88
CA PHE A 142 10.47 1.20 -1.78
C PHE A 142 11.79 1.13 -1.03
N LEU A 143 12.91 1.34 -1.73
CA LEU A 143 14.23 1.31 -1.11
C LEU A 143 14.47 2.45 -0.13
N GLN A 144 13.72 3.55 -0.22
CA GLN A 144 13.92 4.70 0.65
C GLN A 144 13.70 4.34 2.12
N ASP A 145 12.60 3.63 2.43
CA ASP A 145 12.29 3.17 3.79
C ASP A 145 13.25 2.07 4.25
N TRP A 146 13.64 1.17 3.34
CA TRP A 146 14.50 0.04 3.69
C TRP A 146 15.97 0.42 3.88
N LYS A 147 16.47 1.43 3.15
CA LYS A 147 17.82 1.97 3.37
C LYS A 147 17.90 2.72 4.71
N THR A 148 16.81 3.33 5.17
CA THR A 148 16.79 4.11 6.41
C THR A 148 16.47 3.27 7.65
N THR A 149 15.66 2.22 7.54
CA THR A 149 15.26 1.36 8.67
C THR A 149 16.46 0.78 9.46
N PRO A 150 17.51 0.20 8.84
CA PRO A 150 18.69 -0.28 9.55
C PRO A 150 19.46 0.84 10.27
N LEU A 151 19.43 2.07 9.74
CA LEU A 151 20.07 3.22 10.37
C LEU A 151 19.30 3.65 11.63
N TYR A 152 17.96 3.63 11.58
CA TYR A 152 17.13 3.85 12.76
C TYR A 152 17.38 2.79 13.83
N GLN A 153 17.42 1.50 13.44
CA GLN A 153 17.73 0.41 14.37
C GLN A 153 19.11 0.58 15.02
N ALA A 154 20.13 0.91 14.23
CA ALA A 154 21.47 1.18 14.76
C ALA A 154 21.48 2.35 15.76
N GLY A 155 20.71 3.41 15.48
CA GLY A 155 20.52 4.53 16.40
C GLY A 155 19.81 4.12 17.70
N MET A 156 18.83 3.22 17.62
CA MET A 156 18.10 2.71 18.79
C MET A 156 18.97 1.89 19.75
N HIS A 157 20.09 1.32 19.28
CA HIS A 157 21.09 0.65 20.14
C HIS A 157 22.08 1.60 20.82
N SER A 158 22.03 2.89 20.53
CA SER A 158 22.94 3.86 21.15
C SER A 158 22.61 4.04 22.63
N TRP A 159 23.60 3.84 23.50
CA TRP A 159 23.49 4.11 24.94
C TRP A 159 23.15 5.57 25.26
N ALA A 160 23.47 6.49 24.34
CA ALA A 160 23.19 7.92 24.49
C ALA A 160 21.73 8.27 24.18
N LEU A 161 20.98 7.39 23.50
CA LEU A 161 19.58 7.60 23.19
C LEU A 161 18.72 7.27 24.42
N ARG A 162 18.16 8.32 25.05
CA ARG A 162 17.25 8.15 26.20
C ARG A 162 15.83 7.73 25.80
N GLY A 163 15.45 7.96 24.54
CA GLY A 163 14.11 7.69 24.00
C GLY A 163 13.73 8.66 22.90
N CYS A 164 12.70 8.30 22.12
CA CYS A 164 12.18 9.12 21.04
C CYS A 164 11.08 10.08 21.54
N ARG A 165 11.04 11.30 21.00
CA ARG A 165 9.93 12.24 21.21
C ARG A 165 9.15 12.35 19.90
N PHE A 166 7.85 12.13 19.98
CA PHE A 166 6.96 12.19 18.83
C PHE A 166 6.35 13.59 18.68
N ASN A 167 6.14 14.02 17.44
CA ASN A 167 5.42 15.23 17.10
C ASN A 167 3.95 14.92 16.75
N LYS A 168 3.14 15.96 16.50
CA LYS A 168 1.70 15.83 16.22
C LYS A 168 1.38 14.98 14.97
N GLN A 169 2.24 14.96 13.96
CA GLN A 169 2.06 14.18 12.74
C GLN A 169 2.27 12.67 12.99
N GLU A 170 2.94 12.29 14.08
CA GLU A 170 3.28 10.90 14.41
C GLU A 170 2.24 10.23 15.34
N ALA A 171 1.01 10.77 15.39
CA ALA A 171 -0.05 10.28 16.26
C ALA A 171 -0.36 8.78 16.08
N ASN A 172 -0.24 8.26 14.84
CA ASN A 172 -0.44 6.83 14.55
C ASN A 172 0.68 5.95 15.14
N ALA A 173 1.92 6.43 15.13
CA ALA A 173 3.05 5.75 15.77
C ALA A 173 2.86 5.73 17.29
N LEU A 174 2.49 6.88 17.87
CA LEU A 174 2.17 6.98 19.30
C LEU A 174 1.02 6.04 19.71
N HIS A 175 -0.04 5.98 18.91
CA HIS A 175 -1.16 5.06 19.16
C HIS A 175 -0.73 3.59 19.08
N THR A 176 0.15 3.25 18.13
CA THR A 176 0.73 1.90 18.04
C THR A 176 1.50 1.53 19.30
N HIS A 177 2.35 2.44 19.81
CA HIS A 177 3.06 2.22 21.07
C HIS A 177 2.11 2.01 22.24
N LYS A 178 1.04 2.82 22.34
CA LYS A 178 0.01 2.66 23.37
C LYS A 178 -0.65 1.27 23.31
N LEU A 179 -1.02 0.80 22.11
CA LEU A 179 -1.62 -0.53 21.95
C LEU A 179 -0.65 -1.65 22.30
N LEU A 180 0.63 -1.52 21.93
CA LEU A 180 1.67 -2.47 22.31
C LEU A 180 1.83 -2.55 23.82
N ASP A 181 1.95 -1.40 24.51
CA ASP A 181 2.08 -1.34 25.97
C ASP A 181 0.88 -2.00 26.68
N ILE A 182 -0.36 -1.78 26.19
CA ILE A 182 -1.56 -2.46 26.70
C ILE A 182 -1.46 -3.97 26.55
N ILE A 183 -1.03 -4.45 25.38
CA ILE A 183 -1.01 -5.88 25.05
C ILE A 183 0.10 -6.63 25.79
N ILE A 184 1.28 -6.03 25.93
CA ILE A 184 2.40 -6.65 26.66
C ILE A 184 2.24 -6.56 28.18
N GLY A 185 1.13 -6.00 28.66
CA GLY A 185 0.82 -5.90 30.09
C GLY A 185 1.76 -4.96 30.82
N ARG A 186 2.23 -3.90 30.15
CA ARG A 186 2.99 -2.86 30.84
C ARG A 186 2.00 -2.13 31.74
N ASP A 187 2.15 -2.29 33.06
CA ASP A 187 1.35 -1.54 34.02
C ASP A 187 1.51 -0.04 33.72
N PHE A 188 0.44 0.59 33.26
CA PHE A 188 0.33 2.04 33.26
C PHE A 188 0.08 2.41 34.73
N GLU A 189 1.14 2.43 35.53
CA GLU A 189 1.08 3.19 36.78
C GLU A 189 0.62 4.60 36.39
N ASP A 190 -0.50 5.03 36.98
CA ASP A 190 -1.11 6.33 36.70
C ASP A 190 0.01 7.36 36.72
N ILE A 191 0.23 8.01 35.57
CA ILE A 191 1.13 9.15 35.49
C ILE A 191 0.41 10.25 36.27
N ASP A 192 0.66 10.33 37.57
CA ASP A 192 0.16 11.39 38.44
C ASP A 192 0.41 12.75 37.74
N GLU A 193 -0.67 13.52 37.59
CA GLU A 193 -0.73 14.83 36.92
C GLU A 193 0.29 15.85 37.45
#